data_AF-A0A1T4YL15-F1
#
_entry.id   AF-A0A1T4YL15-F1
#
_cell.length_a   1.000
_cell.length_b   1.000
_cell.length_c   1.000
_cell.angle_alpha   90.00
_cell.angle_beta   90.00
_cell.angle_gamma   90.00
#
_symmetry.space_group_name_H-M   'P 1'
#
loop_
_entity.id
_entity.type
_entity.pdbx_description
1 polymer ?
#
loop_
_entity_poly.entity_id
_entity_poly.type
_entity_poly.pdbx_seq_one_letter_code
_entity_poly.pdbx_strand_id
1 'polypeptide(L)'
;MEHNVFKDLASAYIEGLTSEKTNNQMNKHMAQCEECRSYLNEMKEEFFRKDENERTKEKRNIDYFKKVRSNNRKKVLVIVSSLVSVFLLLIAIYYFAFVDMRLADADNVEANIHSQDMTTTLTFKPSKENRYLLTMENSDEGYINSIFVYEMRDDFSPSAKLLKDGISVRYTFVDNNTLLLDDGKQLKIKDEDKVTIHYKDRTEEILVKDLYEIE
;
A
#
# COMPACT_ATOMS: atom_id res chain seq x y z
N MET A 1 -37.04 -61.17 37.56
CA MET A 1 -36.87 -59.76 38.00
C MET A 1 -38.26 -59.23 38.31
N GLU A 2 -38.40 -58.40 39.34
CA GLU A 2 -39.67 -57.76 39.67
C GLU A 2 -39.92 -56.55 38.76
N HIS A 3 -41.19 -56.27 38.43
CA HIS A 3 -41.58 -55.18 37.54
C HIS A 3 -41.10 -53.80 38.01
N ASN A 4 -41.13 -53.54 39.34
CA ASN A 4 -40.65 -52.28 39.90
C ASN A 4 -39.15 -52.10 39.71
N VAL A 5 -38.37 -53.15 40.00
CA VAL A 5 -36.91 -53.16 39.79
C VAL A 5 -36.57 -52.98 38.31
N PHE A 6 -37.36 -53.55 37.40
CA PHE A 6 -37.20 -53.31 35.96
C PHE A 6 -37.43 -51.84 35.61
N LYS A 7 -38.53 -51.25 36.08
CA LYS A 7 -38.89 -49.85 35.80
C LYS A 7 -37.85 -48.86 36.35
N ASP A 8 -37.29 -49.13 37.53
CA ASP A 8 -36.21 -48.32 38.13
C ASP A 8 -34.92 -48.34 37.29
N LEU A 9 -34.62 -49.48 36.66
CA LEU A 9 -33.40 -49.66 35.86
C LEU A 9 -33.57 -49.29 34.39
N ALA A 10 -34.79 -49.02 33.95
CA ALA A 10 -35.11 -48.87 32.55
C ALA A 10 -34.48 -47.62 31.89
N SER A 11 -34.38 -46.49 32.60
CA SER A 11 -33.66 -45.30 32.09
C SER A 11 -32.16 -45.59 31.92
N ALA A 12 -31.52 -46.18 32.93
CA ALA A 12 -30.10 -46.53 32.90
C ALA A 12 -29.80 -47.58 31.82
N TYR A 13 -30.73 -48.50 31.56
CA TYR A 13 -30.63 -49.48 30.48
C TYR A 13 -30.71 -48.83 29.09
N ILE A 14 -31.59 -47.83 28.90
CA ILE A 14 -31.70 -47.08 27.64
C ILE A 14 -30.42 -46.30 27.35
N GLU A 15 -29.81 -45.72 28.39
CA GLU A 15 -28.55 -45.00 28.30
C GLU A 15 -27.31 -45.91 28.21
N GLY A 16 -27.49 -47.23 28.32
CA GLY A 16 -26.38 -48.20 28.26
C GLY A 16 -25.47 -48.19 29.49
N LEU A 17 -25.95 -47.68 30.62
CA LEU A 17 -25.19 -47.53 31.88
C LEU A 17 -25.37 -48.73 32.83
N THR A 18 -26.12 -49.76 32.43
CA THR A 18 -26.34 -50.99 33.21
C THR A 18 -25.27 -52.06 32.91
N SER A 19 -24.95 -52.87 33.91
CA SER A 19 -24.00 -53.98 33.75
C SER A 19 -24.52 -55.07 32.81
N GLU A 20 -23.64 -55.85 32.19
CA GLU A 20 -24.02 -56.96 31.31
C GLU A 20 -24.94 -57.98 32.00
N LYS A 21 -24.67 -58.28 33.28
CA LYS A 21 -25.51 -59.16 34.11
C LYS A 21 -26.92 -58.61 34.24
N THR A 22 -27.04 -57.31 34.47
CA THR A 22 -28.32 -56.60 34.56
C THR A 22 -29.05 -56.60 33.22
N ASN A 23 -28.34 -56.36 32.11
CA ASN A 23 -28.89 -56.37 30.76
C ASN A 23 -29.50 -57.73 30.43
N ASN A 24 -28.81 -58.83 30.76
CA ASN A 24 -29.31 -60.18 30.54
C ASN A 24 -30.59 -60.45 31.36
N GLN A 25 -30.64 -60.00 32.62
CA GLN A 25 -31.84 -60.13 33.45
C GLN A 25 -33.03 -59.34 32.91
N MET A 26 -32.80 -58.13 32.42
CA MET A 26 -33.83 -57.28 31.82
C MET A 26 -34.33 -57.88 30.49
N ASN A 27 -33.43 -58.37 29.64
CA ASN A 27 -33.78 -59.04 28.38
C ASN A 27 -34.65 -60.28 28.59
N LYS A 28 -34.28 -61.13 29.56
CA LYS A 28 -35.08 -62.31 29.93
C LYS A 28 -36.46 -61.92 30.46
N HIS A 29 -36.56 -60.84 31.24
CA HIS A 29 -37.84 -60.37 31.75
C HIS A 29 -38.76 -59.84 30.65
N MET A 30 -38.23 -59.04 29.71
CA MET A 30 -38.99 -58.55 28.55
C MET A 30 -39.45 -59.65 27.60
N ALA A 31 -38.75 -60.78 27.54
CA ALA A 31 -39.17 -61.94 26.75
C ALA A 31 -40.43 -62.60 27.32
N GLN A 32 -40.73 -62.38 28.61
CA GLN A 32 -41.84 -63.02 29.33
C GLN A 32 -42.91 -62.03 29.81
N CYS A 33 -42.64 -60.72 29.76
CA CYS A 33 -43.54 -59.68 30.22
C CYS A 33 -43.76 -58.60 29.15
N GLU A 34 -44.97 -58.53 28.61
CA GLU A 34 -45.36 -57.56 27.59
C GLU A 34 -45.49 -56.13 28.14
N GLU A 35 -45.97 -55.97 29.38
CA GLU A 35 -46.11 -54.67 30.04
C GLU A 35 -44.76 -53.94 30.14
N CYS A 36 -43.74 -54.63 30.66
CA CYS A 36 -42.39 -54.07 30.78
C CYS A 36 -41.73 -53.80 29.42
N ARG A 37 -42.03 -54.63 28.41
CA ARG A 37 -41.56 -54.38 27.03
C ARG A 37 -42.18 -53.11 26.45
N SER A 38 -43.49 -52.93 26.61
CA SER A 38 -44.20 -51.75 26.13
C SER A 38 -43.70 -50.48 26.82
N TYR A 39 -43.56 -50.52 28.16
CA TYR A 39 -43.05 -49.42 28.97
C TYR A 39 -41.63 -48.99 28.53
N LEU A 40 -40.74 -49.94 28.28
CA LEU A 40 -39.38 -49.62 27.82
C LEU A 40 -39.37 -49.01 26.42
N ASN A 41 -40.24 -49.47 25.53
CA ASN A 41 -40.32 -48.95 24.16
C ASN A 41 -40.83 -47.50 24.14
N GLU A 42 -41.87 -47.18 24.91
CA GLU A 42 -42.39 -45.81 25.04
C GLU A 42 -41.30 -44.86 25.57
N MET A 43 -40.60 -45.26 26.63
CA MET A 43 -39.52 -44.46 27.19
C MET A 43 -38.32 -44.31 26.24
N LYS A 44 -38.01 -45.34 25.44
CA LYS A 44 -36.99 -45.26 24.39
C LYS A 44 -37.37 -44.22 23.34
N GLU A 45 -38.61 -44.24 22.85
CA GLU A 45 -39.09 -43.28 21.85
C GLU A 45 -39.01 -41.84 22.39
N GLU A 46 -39.40 -41.61 23.65
CA GLU A 46 -39.27 -40.30 24.27
C GLU A 46 -37.81 -39.84 24.41
N PHE A 47 -36.91 -40.74 24.82
CA PHE A 47 -35.49 -40.47 24.95
C PHE A 47 -34.86 -40.08 23.61
N PHE A 48 -35.08 -40.87 22.56
CA PHE A 48 -34.53 -40.57 21.22
C PHE A 48 -35.11 -39.28 20.64
N ARG A 49 -36.42 -39.01 20.85
CA ARG A 49 -37.05 -37.76 20.41
C ARG A 49 -36.45 -36.55 21.13
N LYS A 50 -36.10 -36.67 22.41
CA LYS A 50 -35.46 -35.59 23.18
C LYS A 50 -34.01 -35.36 22.73
N ASP A 51 -33.23 -36.42 22.59
CA ASP A 51 -31.84 -36.37 22.13
C ASP A 51 -31.72 -35.79 20.71
N GLU A 52 -32.59 -36.20 19.78
CA GLU A 52 -32.63 -35.64 18.42
C GLU A 52 -32.96 -34.14 18.42
N ASN A 53 -33.92 -33.71 19.25
CA ASN A 53 -34.28 -32.32 19.39
C ASN A 53 -33.14 -31.47 19.99
N GLU A 54 -32.42 -31.99 20.98
CA GLU A 54 -31.27 -31.32 21.59
C GLU A 54 -30.11 -31.19 20.59
N ARG A 55 -29.76 -32.26 19.88
CA ARG A 55 -28.75 -32.23 18.81
C ARG A 55 -29.11 -31.27 17.69
N THR A 56 -30.40 -31.19 17.33
CA THR A 56 -30.88 -30.25 16.30
C THR A 56 -30.84 -28.79 16.78
N LYS A 57 -31.10 -28.53 18.06
CA LYS A 57 -30.91 -27.19 18.65
C LYS A 57 -29.42 -26.81 18.69
N GLU A 58 -28.55 -27.73 19.08
CA GLU A 58 -27.10 -27.50 19.13
C GLU A 58 -26.52 -27.19 17.75
N LYS A 59 -26.85 -28.00 16.73
CA LYS A 59 -26.43 -27.74 15.34
C LYS A 59 -26.88 -26.36 14.85
N ARG A 60 -28.14 -25.98 15.11
CA ARG A 60 -28.67 -24.64 14.76
C ARG A 60 -27.92 -23.51 15.47
N ASN A 61 -27.57 -23.69 16.75
CA ASN A 61 -26.78 -22.71 17.48
C ASN A 61 -25.37 -22.57 16.89
N ILE A 62 -24.69 -23.68 16.59
CA ILE A 62 -23.37 -23.68 15.95
C ILE A 62 -23.41 -22.98 14.59
N ASP A 63 -24.41 -23.27 13.76
CA ASP A 63 -24.57 -22.63 12.45
C ASP A 63 -24.90 -21.14 12.57
N TYR A 64 -25.67 -20.74 13.58
CA TYR A 64 -25.90 -19.33 13.89
C TYR A 64 -24.59 -18.61 14.25
N PHE A 65 -23.76 -19.19 15.11
CA PHE A 65 -22.45 -18.60 15.45
C PHE A 65 -21.52 -18.52 14.22
N LYS A 66 -21.51 -19.54 13.35
CA LYS A 66 -20.76 -19.50 12.09
C LYS A 66 -21.27 -18.40 11.14
N LYS A 67 -22.59 -18.28 11.01
CA LYS A 67 -23.25 -17.27 10.16
C LYS A 67 -22.92 -15.86 10.64
N VAL A 68 -23.05 -15.58 11.94
CA VAL A 68 -22.70 -14.28 12.54
C VAL A 68 -21.21 -13.96 12.32
N ARG A 69 -20.31 -14.93 12.54
CA ARG A 69 -18.88 -14.74 12.29
C ARG A 69 -18.57 -14.42 10.83
N SER A 70 -19.20 -15.13 9.90
CA SER A 70 -18.99 -14.92 8.45
C SER A 70 -19.55 -13.57 7.98
N ASN A 71 -20.72 -13.15 8.47
CA ASN A 71 -21.31 -11.86 8.14
C ASN A 71 -20.51 -10.71 8.72
N ASN A 72 -20.03 -10.84 9.96
CA ASN A 72 -19.16 -9.83 10.57
C ASN A 72 -17.82 -9.73 9.84
N ARG A 73 -17.21 -10.84 9.41
CA ARG A 73 -16.00 -10.83 8.58
C ARG A 73 -16.22 -10.14 7.24
N LYS A 74 -17.35 -10.39 6.56
CA LYS A 74 -17.69 -9.70 5.30
C LYS A 74 -17.87 -8.19 5.52
N LYS A 75 -18.55 -7.77 6.59
CA LYS A 75 -18.71 -6.35 6.95
C LYS A 75 -17.36 -5.69 7.25
N VAL A 76 -16.50 -6.34 8.03
CA VAL A 76 -15.14 -5.85 8.33
C VAL A 76 -14.31 -5.75 7.05
N LEU A 77 -14.36 -6.75 6.16
CA LEU A 77 -13.65 -6.71 4.88
C LEU A 77 -14.11 -5.54 4.01
N VAL A 78 -15.42 -5.27 3.93
CA VAL A 78 -15.95 -4.11 3.19
C VAL A 78 -15.43 -2.81 3.79
N ILE A 79 -15.49 -2.64 5.11
CA ILE A 79 -14.99 -1.42 5.79
C ILE A 79 -13.49 -1.25 5.54
N VAL A 80 -12.69 -2.29 5.76
CA VAL A 80 -11.23 -2.24 5.54
C VAL A 80 -10.92 -1.94 4.08
N SER A 81 -11.60 -2.60 3.13
CA SER A 81 -11.39 -2.33 1.70
C SER A 81 -11.74 -0.90 1.32
N SER A 82 -12.80 -0.33 1.91
CA SER A 82 -13.20 1.06 1.66
C SER A 82 -12.15 2.04 2.20
N LEU A 83 -11.62 1.80 3.41
CA LEU A 83 -10.57 2.64 4.00
C LEU A 83 -9.28 2.57 3.18
N VAL A 84 -8.87 1.37 2.77
CA VAL A 84 -7.69 1.18 1.90
C VAL A 84 -7.89 1.91 0.57
N SER A 85 -9.07 1.81 -0.05
CA SER A 85 -9.37 2.51 -1.29
C SER A 85 -9.28 4.03 -1.15
N VAL A 86 -9.83 4.59 -0.06
CA VAL A 86 -9.73 6.03 0.22
C VAL A 86 -8.27 6.44 0.44
N PHE A 87 -7.51 5.64 1.18
CA PHE A 87 -6.10 5.92 1.44
C PHE A 87 -5.27 5.90 0.16
N LEU A 88 -5.48 4.91 -0.72
CA LEU A 88 -4.84 4.86 -2.04
C LEU A 88 -5.21 6.06 -2.92
N LEU A 89 -6.47 6.51 -2.88
CA LEU A 89 -6.88 7.72 -3.60
C LEU A 89 -6.18 8.97 -3.06
N LEU A 90 -6.10 9.14 -1.74
CA LEU A 90 -5.38 10.26 -1.13
C LEU A 90 -3.90 10.26 -1.50
N ILE A 91 -3.26 9.08 -1.48
CA ILE A 91 -1.88 8.91 -1.92
C ILE A 91 -1.74 9.31 -3.39
N ALA A 92 -2.61 8.81 -4.28
CA ALA A 92 -2.55 9.12 -5.70
C ALA A 92 -2.71 10.64 -5.97
N ILE A 93 -3.65 11.29 -5.27
CA ILE A 93 -3.85 12.74 -5.33
C ILE A 93 -2.59 13.47 -4.84
N TYR A 94 -2.02 13.05 -3.72
CA TYR A 94 -0.78 13.64 -3.19
C TYR A 94 0.39 13.50 -4.17
N TYR A 95 0.61 12.31 -4.73
CA TYR A 95 1.67 12.11 -5.74
C TYR A 95 1.45 12.99 -6.96
N PHE A 96 0.21 13.09 -7.47
CA PHE A 96 -0.09 13.92 -8.64
C PHE A 96 0.03 15.42 -8.37
N ALA A 97 -0.26 15.86 -7.14
CA ALA A 97 -0.21 17.28 -6.77
C ALA A 97 1.19 17.76 -6.38
N PHE A 98 1.95 16.94 -5.65
CA PHE A 98 3.22 17.35 -5.01
C PHE A 98 4.46 16.68 -5.60
N VAL A 99 4.32 15.53 -6.27
CA VAL A 99 5.47 14.70 -6.67
C VAL A 99 5.65 14.59 -8.19
N ASP A 100 4.72 15.13 -9.01
CA ASP A 100 4.84 15.11 -10.47
C ASP A 100 5.94 16.08 -10.96
N MET A 101 7.18 15.71 -10.66
CA MET A 101 8.42 16.30 -11.17
C MET A 101 8.63 15.75 -12.57
N ARG A 102 8.45 16.61 -13.57
CA ARG A 102 8.60 16.23 -14.97
C ARG A 102 9.61 17.14 -15.61
N LEU A 103 10.33 16.63 -16.61
CA LEU A 103 11.16 17.50 -17.43
C LEU A 103 10.27 18.63 -18.00
N ALA A 104 10.79 19.85 -17.92
CA ALA A 104 10.16 21.02 -18.49
C ALA A 104 10.17 20.89 -20.01
N ASP A 105 9.10 21.35 -20.64
CA ASP A 105 9.09 21.61 -22.08
C ASP A 105 9.95 22.86 -22.34
N ALA A 106 10.83 22.83 -23.32
CA ALA A 106 11.75 23.92 -23.59
C ALA A 106 11.02 25.26 -23.84
N ASP A 107 9.85 25.21 -24.47
CA ASP A 107 9.03 26.39 -24.76
C ASP A 107 8.37 27.01 -23.51
N ASN A 108 8.42 26.32 -22.35
CA ASN A 108 7.95 26.83 -21.06
C ASN A 108 9.09 27.35 -20.16
N VAL A 109 10.31 27.43 -20.70
CA VAL A 109 11.50 27.85 -19.96
C VAL A 109 12.14 29.04 -20.67
N GLU A 110 12.24 30.16 -19.95
CA GLU A 110 13.06 31.30 -20.36
C GLU A 110 14.48 31.09 -19.84
N ALA A 111 15.34 30.51 -20.69
CA ALA A 111 16.76 30.38 -20.43
C ALA A 111 17.48 31.68 -20.86
N ASN A 112 18.21 32.29 -19.93
CA ASN A 112 19.02 33.47 -20.18
C ASN A 112 20.45 33.20 -19.71
N ILE A 113 21.43 33.68 -20.47
CA ILE A 113 22.84 33.60 -20.09
C ILE A 113 23.33 35.01 -19.86
N HIS A 114 23.94 35.24 -18.70
CA HIS A 114 24.53 36.52 -18.37
C HIS A 114 25.94 36.31 -17.84
N SER A 115 26.89 37.01 -18.45
CA SER A 115 28.29 37.01 -18.02
C SER A 115 28.58 38.28 -17.24
N GLN A 116 29.20 38.12 -16.07
CA GLN A 116 29.69 39.22 -15.28
C GLN A 116 31.11 38.91 -14.80
N ASP A 117 32.05 39.78 -15.17
CA ASP A 117 33.49 39.65 -14.92
C ASP A 117 34.07 38.33 -15.46
N MET A 118 34.22 37.32 -14.60
CA MET A 118 34.70 35.98 -14.96
C MET A 118 33.67 34.89 -14.65
N THR A 119 32.44 35.25 -14.30
CA THR A 119 31.38 34.29 -13.97
C THR A 119 30.26 34.37 -14.98
N THR A 120 29.96 33.25 -15.62
CA THR A 120 28.81 33.10 -16.51
C THR A 120 27.69 32.39 -15.76
N THR A 121 26.53 33.02 -15.72
CA THR A 121 25.35 32.49 -15.04
C THR A 121 24.28 32.15 -16.06
N LEU A 122 23.89 30.88 -16.11
CA LEU A 122 22.74 30.40 -16.86
C LEU A 122 21.54 30.43 -15.91
N THR A 123 20.56 31.27 -16.19
CA THR A 123 19.33 31.39 -15.41
C THR A 123 18.15 30.82 -16.18
N PHE A 124 17.42 29.91 -15.54
CA PHE A 124 16.22 29.28 -16.06
C PHE A 124 15.01 29.80 -15.29
N LYS A 125 14.09 30.48 -16.00
CA LYS A 125 12.84 30.97 -15.42
C LYS A 125 11.63 30.26 -16.01
N PRO A 126 10.60 29.95 -15.21
CA PRO A 126 9.35 29.41 -15.73
C PRO A 126 8.61 30.51 -16.52
N SER A 127 8.13 30.20 -17.73
CA SER A 127 7.28 31.13 -18.48
C SER A 127 5.84 31.21 -17.93
N LYS A 128 5.47 30.34 -16.98
CA LYS A 128 4.12 30.24 -16.39
C LYS A 128 4.13 30.55 -14.90
N GLU A 129 3.26 31.45 -14.44
CA GLU A 129 3.24 31.94 -13.04
C GLU A 129 3.00 30.87 -11.96
N ASN A 130 2.28 29.79 -12.28
CA ASN A 130 1.95 28.72 -11.31
C ASN A 130 2.92 27.53 -11.37
N ARG A 131 4.12 27.76 -11.90
CA ARG A 131 5.17 26.76 -12.06
C ARG A 131 6.46 27.30 -11.50
N TYR A 132 7.30 26.42 -10.98
CA TYR A 132 8.68 26.72 -10.67
C TYR A 132 9.58 25.65 -11.28
N LEU A 133 10.85 25.99 -11.46
CA LEU A 133 11.83 25.12 -12.07
C LEU A 133 12.80 24.56 -11.03
N LEU A 134 13.31 23.37 -11.31
CA LEU A 134 14.43 22.76 -10.61
C LEU A 134 15.44 22.26 -11.64
N THR A 135 16.72 22.46 -11.38
CA THR A 135 17.81 21.86 -12.15
C THR A 135 18.36 20.67 -11.38
N MET A 136 18.62 19.58 -12.11
CA MET A 136 19.49 18.51 -11.63
C MET A 136 20.75 18.53 -12.48
N GLU A 137 21.87 18.79 -11.82
CA GLU A 137 23.16 18.99 -12.45
C GLU A 137 24.01 17.74 -12.26
N ASN A 138 24.55 17.22 -13.37
CA ASN A 138 25.59 16.21 -13.33
C ASN A 138 26.90 16.83 -13.77
N SER A 139 27.97 16.43 -13.08
CA SER A 139 29.32 16.84 -13.40
C SER A 139 30.12 15.64 -13.87
N ASP A 140 30.75 15.77 -15.03
CA ASP A 140 31.77 14.85 -15.52
C ASP A 140 33.07 15.63 -15.70
N GLU A 141 34.21 14.95 -15.54
CA GLU A 141 35.55 15.57 -15.60
C GLU A 141 35.78 16.77 -14.64
N GLY A 142 34.84 17.04 -13.71
CA GLY A 142 34.96 18.05 -12.65
C GLY A 142 34.08 19.29 -12.80
N TYR A 143 33.38 19.48 -13.91
CA TYR A 143 32.47 20.62 -14.12
C TYR A 143 31.06 20.12 -14.49
N ILE A 144 30.06 20.98 -14.30
CA ILE A 144 28.67 20.67 -14.66
C ILE A 144 28.56 20.59 -16.19
N ASN A 145 28.38 19.39 -16.73
CA ASN A 145 28.28 19.17 -18.18
C ASN A 145 26.87 18.77 -18.63
N SER A 146 25.99 18.40 -17.70
CA SER A 146 24.59 18.05 -18.01
C SER A 146 23.65 18.72 -17.00
N ILE A 147 22.64 19.42 -17.52
CA ILE A 147 21.63 20.12 -16.73
C ILE A 147 20.25 19.59 -17.14
N PHE A 148 19.54 18.93 -16.24
CA PHE A 148 18.17 18.49 -16.47
C PHE A 148 17.21 19.51 -15.87
N VAL A 149 16.37 20.14 -16.70
CA VAL A 149 15.43 21.16 -16.26
C VAL A 149 14.07 20.51 -16.01
N TYR A 150 13.63 20.53 -14.76
CA TYR A 150 12.35 19.99 -14.32
C TYR A 150 11.36 21.13 -14.04
N GLU A 151 10.11 20.92 -14.44
CA GLU A 151 8.97 21.77 -14.09
C GLU A 151 8.16 21.09 -12.98
N MET A 152 7.82 21.87 -11.95
CA MET A 152 6.90 21.45 -10.88
C MET A 152 5.73 22.43 -10.77
N ARG A 153 4.58 21.95 -10.31
CA ARG A 153 3.45 22.82 -9.96
C ARG A 153 3.75 23.53 -8.65
N ASP A 154 3.28 24.77 -8.52
CA ASP A 154 3.25 25.45 -7.22
C ASP A 154 2.44 24.61 -6.23
N ASP A 155 3.16 24.02 -5.28
CA ASP A 155 2.64 23.15 -4.23
C ASP A 155 2.51 23.92 -2.90
N PHE A 156 2.65 25.25 -2.94
CA PHE A 156 2.67 26.15 -1.79
C PHE A 156 3.79 25.88 -0.80
N SER A 157 4.79 25.06 -1.15
CA SER A 157 5.95 24.83 -0.30
C SER A 157 6.83 26.09 -0.22
N PRO A 158 7.60 26.24 0.87
CA PRO A 158 8.61 27.31 0.96
C PRO A 158 9.60 27.27 -0.21
N SER A 159 9.97 26.07 -0.66
CA SER A 159 10.88 25.85 -1.79
C SER A 159 10.29 26.38 -3.09
N ALA A 160 9.00 26.09 -3.37
CA ALA A 160 8.30 26.65 -4.52
C ALA A 160 8.38 28.17 -4.54
N LYS A 161 8.16 28.82 -3.38
CA LYS A 161 8.26 30.28 -3.26
C LYS A 161 9.66 30.83 -3.55
N LEU A 162 10.72 30.13 -3.12
CA LEU A 162 12.10 30.54 -3.35
C LEU A 162 12.52 30.39 -4.82
N LEU A 163 11.94 29.43 -5.53
CA LEU A 163 12.32 29.08 -6.90
C LEU A 163 11.41 29.70 -7.97
N LYS A 164 10.40 30.48 -7.58
CA LYS A 164 9.50 31.20 -8.51
C LYS A 164 10.25 32.15 -9.43
N ASP A 165 11.29 32.79 -8.92
CA ASP A 165 12.08 33.77 -9.68
C ASP A 165 13.12 33.12 -10.60
N GLY A 166 13.15 31.78 -10.66
CA GLY A 166 14.08 31.00 -11.46
C GLY A 166 15.23 30.39 -10.66
N ILE A 167 15.97 29.52 -11.34
CA ILE A 167 17.15 28.83 -10.81
C ILE A 167 18.36 29.10 -11.71
N SER A 168 19.54 29.20 -11.11
CA SER A 168 20.75 29.59 -11.81
C SER A 168 21.88 28.59 -11.62
N VAL A 169 22.55 28.26 -12.72
CA VAL A 169 23.79 27.47 -12.76
C VAL A 169 24.93 28.41 -13.11
N ARG A 170 26.06 28.33 -12.38
CA ARG A 170 27.18 29.25 -12.57
C ARG A 170 28.45 28.52 -13.00
N TYR A 171 29.15 29.12 -13.93
CA TYR A 171 30.48 28.72 -14.36
C TYR A 171 31.44 29.86 -14.03
N THR A 172 32.51 29.56 -13.30
CA THR A 172 33.53 30.55 -12.96
C THR A 172 34.77 30.25 -13.80
N PHE A 173 35.22 31.23 -14.56
CA PHE A 173 36.40 31.16 -15.41
C PHE A 173 37.59 31.81 -14.71
N VAL A 174 38.79 31.29 -14.97
CA VAL A 174 40.06 31.95 -14.64
C VAL A 174 40.57 32.72 -15.86
N ASP A 175 40.38 32.14 -17.04
CA ASP A 175 40.66 32.70 -18.35
C ASP A 175 39.72 32.02 -19.39
N ASN A 176 39.87 32.38 -20.66
CA ASN A 176 39.01 31.90 -21.76
C ASN A 176 39.03 30.37 -21.98
N ASN A 177 39.93 29.63 -21.35
CA ASN A 177 40.05 28.18 -21.54
C ASN A 177 40.22 27.41 -20.22
N THR A 178 39.92 28.05 -19.09
CA THR A 178 40.16 27.45 -17.76
C THR A 178 38.99 27.76 -16.84
N LEU A 179 38.33 26.71 -16.35
CA LEU A 179 37.31 26.80 -15.29
C LEU A 179 37.96 26.73 -13.90
N LEU A 180 37.42 27.50 -12.97
CA LEU A 180 37.60 27.32 -11.54
C LEU A 180 36.47 26.43 -11.01
N LEU A 181 36.83 25.24 -10.53
CA LEU A 181 35.89 24.27 -9.98
C LEU A 181 35.53 24.60 -8.52
N ASP A 182 34.43 24.03 -8.02
CA ASP A 182 33.96 24.23 -6.64
C ASP A 182 34.96 23.77 -5.58
N ASP A 183 35.81 22.79 -5.90
CA ASP A 183 36.89 22.31 -5.03
C ASP A 183 38.15 23.21 -5.06
N GLY A 184 38.09 24.31 -5.81
CA GLY A 184 39.16 25.29 -5.99
C GLY A 184 40.23 24.88 -7.02
N LYS A 185 40.11 23.71 -7.66
CA LYS A 185 41.04 23.33 -8.73
C LYS A 185 40.71 24.04 -10.03
N GLN A 186 41.72 24.18 -10.87
CA GLN A 186 41.58 24.71 -12.21
C GLN A 186 41.49 23.55 -13.22
N LEU A 187 40.50 23.60 -14.09
CA LEU A 187 40.31 22.64 -15.17
C LEU A 187 40.51 23.34 -16.52
N LYS A 188 41.46 22.83 -17.32
CA LYS A 188 41.62 23.27 -18.70
C LYS A 188 40.53 22.68 -19.58
N ILE A 189 39.80 23.55 -20.25
CA ILE A 189 38.69 23.23 -21.13
C ILE A 189 39.26 22.81 -22.50
N LYS A 190 38.62 21.84 -23.15
CA LYS A 190 38.90 21.42 -24.53
C LYS A 190 37.93 22.11 -25.48
N ASP A 191 38.28 22.19 -26.77
CA ASP A 191 37.39 22.79 -27.79
C ASP A 191 36.06 22.03 -27.95
N GLU A 192 36.05 20.75 -27.58
CA GLU A 192 34.90 19.85 -27.71
C GLU A 192 34.06 19.73 -26.44
N ASP A 193 34.46 20.39 -25.34
CA ASP A 193 33.73 20.35 -24.07
C ASP A 193 32.40 21.10 -24.19
N LYS A 194 31.32 20.45 -23.75
CA LYS A 194 29.95 20.96 -23.89
C LYS A 194 29.18 20.92 -22.58
N VAL A 195 28.27 21.89 -22.44
CA VAL A 195 27.16 21.81 -21.50
C VAL A 195 25.91 21.39 -22.26
N THR A 196 25.27 20.33 -21.78
CA THR A 196 24.06 19.76 -22.37
C THR A 196 22.88 20.06 -21.48
N ILE A 197 21.88 20.77 -22.00
CA ILE A 197 20.64 21.10 -21.29
C ILE A 197 19.53 20.19 -21.78
N HIS A 198 18.97 19.40 -20.88
CA HIS A 198 17.92 18.44 -21.19
C HIS A 198 16.55 18.98 -20.79
N TYR A 199 15.69 19.13 -21.79
CA TYR A 199 14.26 19.35 -21.65
C TYR A 199 13.51 18.06 -21.97
N LYS A 200 12.18 18.10 -21.86
CA LYS A 200 11.32 16.95 -22.15
C LYS A 200 11.25 16.64 -23.65
N ASP A 201 11.20 17.68 -24.46
CA ASP A 201 10.92 17.66 -25.90
C ASP A 201 12.20 17.75 -26.73
N ARG A 202 13.26 18.39 -26.20
CA ARG A 202 14.56 18.52 -26.88
C ARG A 202 15.74 18.61 -25.91
N THR A 203 16.93 18.58 -26.50
CA THR A 203 18.20 18.82 -25.83
C THR A 203 18.92 19.98 -26.52
N GLU A 204 19.55 20.86 -25.76
CA GLU A 204 20.37 21.96 -26.25
C GLU A 204 21.83 21.74 -25.82
N GLU A 205 22.77 21.99 -26.72
CA GLU A 205 24.21 21.86 -26.46
C GLU A 205 24.89 23.21 -26.66
N ILE A 206 25.71 23.61 -25.68
CA ILE A 206 26.49 24.85 -25.71
C ILE A 206 27.95 24.49 -25.49
N LEU A 207 28.86 24.99 -26.31
CA LEU A 207 30.30 24.80 -26.05
C LEU A 207 30.66 25.56 -24.78
N VAL A 208 31.44 24.94 -23.90
CA VAL A 208 31.85 25.58 -22.64
C VAL A 208 32.63 26.87 -22.90
N LYS A 209 33.38 26.94 -24.01
CA LYS A 209 34.11 28.14 -24.42
C LYS A 209 33.19 29.31 -24.77
N ASP A 210 32.08 29.03 -25.44
CA ASP A 210 31.12 30.06 -25.85
C ASP A 210 30.51 30.76 -24.63
N LEU A 211 30.44 30.07 -23.47
CA LEU A 211 29.98 30.67 -22.22
C LEU A 211 30.90 31.80 -21.72
N TYR A 212 32.18 31.81 -22.10
CA TYR A 212 33.10 32.90 -21.75
C TYR A 212 32.91 34.15 -22.63
N GLU A 213 32.46 33.97 -23.87
CA GLU A 213 32.42 35.02 -24.90
C GLU A 213 31.08 35.78 -24.97
N ILE A 214 30.12 35.45 -24.10
CA ILE A 214 28.80 36.11 -24.07
C ILE A 214 28.93 37.48 -23.37
N GLU A 215 29.01 38.56 -24.16
CA GLU A 215 28.87 39.97 -23.72
C GLU A 215 27.40 40.44 -23.70
#